data_AF-A0A0G2HMG0-F1
#
_entry.id   AF-A0A0G2HMG0-F1
#
_cell.length_a   1.000
_cell.length_b   1.000
_cell.length_c   1.000
_cell.angle_alpha   90.00
_cell.angle_beta   90.00
_cell.angle_gamma   90.00
#
_symmetry.space_group_name_H-M   'P 1'
#
loop_
_entity.id
_entity.type
_entity.pdbx_description
1 polymer ?
#
loop_
_entity_poly.entity_id
_entity_poly.type
_entity_poly.pdbx_seq_one_letter_code
_entity_poly.pdbx_strand_id
1 'polypeptide(L)'
;MLRRLDFENDAVAWRAANPSSFGYHHGPVPYWHQQQLANAVETANQPLPFPPITVSKVNTGVCDVELDGTGSMCGTVFHNQPSLRRHLRDAHPGAAHNPTRVNVGIMEKLHGENAIKRWVLTGGWRDAGYVREPGRGPEGGLVAQYADACERIAGEDAEFRNKFGGVFHRRIMQESPDFQPGRKARARPRQPAAPAAQPSPPRAGPSPSARPRNRQGGQGRVRDVRAQEAIFVSDDEDGEDAGVMDEQSP
;
A
#
# COMPACT_ATOMS: atom_id res chain seq x y z
N MET A 1 14.68 -2.89 16.89
CA MET A 1 15.54 -3.43 15.80
C MET A 1 15.03 -4.82 15.47
N LEU A 2 14.84 -5.17 14.17
CA LEU A 2 14.34 -6.49 13.77
C LEU A 2 15.42 -7.57 13.95
N ARG A 3 15.02 -8.78 14.33
CA ARG A 3 15.87 -9.94 14.65
C ARG A 3 15.47 -11.16 13.82
N ARG A 4 16.30 -12.20 13.82
CA ARG A 4 16.04 -13.48 13.14
C ARG A 4 14.63 -14.05 13.41
N LEU A 5 14.19 -14.03 14.68
CA LEU A 5 12.87 -14.51 15.09
C LEU A 5 11.69 -13.75 14.46
N ASP A 6 11.90 -12.50 14.01
CA ASP A 6 10.86 -11.73 13.33
C ASP A 6 10.56 -12.25 11.91
N PHE A 7 11.46 -13.07 11.35
CA PHE A 7 11.37 -13.64 10.00
C PHE A 7 11.15 -15.15 9.99
N GLU A 8 11.71 -15.89 10.94
CA GLU A 8 11.62 -17.36 10.98
C GLU A 8 10.41 -17.91 11.73
N ASN A 9 9.54 -17.06 12.26
CA ASN A 9 8.31 -17.52 12.88
C ASN A 9 7.31 -18.06 11.84
N ASP A 10 6.44 -18.98 12.28
CA ASP A 10 5.43 -19.61 11.42
C ASP A 10 4.48 -18.61 10.76
N ALA A 11 4.23 -17.46 11.40
CA ALA A 11 3.35 -16.44 10.85
C ALA A 11 3.93 -15.83 9.57
N VAL A 12 5.25 -15.69 9.47
CA VAL A 12 5.96 -15.23 8.27
C VAL A 12 6.25 -16.41 7.33
N ALA A 13 6.81 -17.51 7.84
CA ALA A 13 7.29 -18.61 7.01
C ALA A 13 6.17 -19.37 6.29
N TRP A 14 5.02 -19.58 6.95
CA TRP A 14 3.97 -20.45 6.45
C TRP A 14 2.63 -19.75 6.30
N ARG A 15 2.27 -18.84 7.21
CA ARG A 15 0.90 -18.28 7.30
C ARG A 15 0.72 -16.89 6.69
N ALA A 16 1.77 -16.27 6.16
CA ALA A 16 1.69 -14.96 5.53
C ALA A 16 1.06 -15.06 4.13
N ALA A 17 -0.27 -15.15 4.09
CA ALA A 17 -1.04 -15.22 2.86
C ALA A 17 -1.04 -13.89 2.09
N ASN A 18 -0.92 -13.98 0.76
CA ASN A 18 -1.14 -12.87 -0.16
C ASN A 18 -1.90 -13.39 -1.39
N PRO A 19 -3.14 -12.93 -1.65
CA PRO A 19 -3.89 -11.93 -0.88
C PRO A 19 -4.30 -12.44 0.51
N SER A 20 -4.46 -11.50 1.46
CA SER A 20 -5.08 -11.78 2.76
C SER A 20 -6.58 -11.43 2.74
N SER A 21 -7.27 -11.57 3.87
CA SER A 21 -8.64 -11.05 4.04
C SER A 21 -8.76 -9.53 3.84
N PHE A 22 -7.64 -8.80 3.84
CA PHE A 22 -7.57 -7.36 3.59
C PHE A 22 -7.14 -7.01 2.15
N GLY A 23 -6.95 -8.01 1.29
CA GLY A 23 -6.51 -7.86 -0.08
C GLY A 23 -5.03 -8.11 -0.29
N TYR A 24 -4.51 -7.65 -1.43
CA TYR A 24 -3.12 -7.78 -1.80
C TYR A 24 -2.28 -6.78 -1.02
N HIS A 25 -1.28 -7.29 -0.30
CA HIS A 25 -0.25 -6.47 0.33
C HIS A 25 0.85 -6.12 -0.67
N HIS A 26 0.95 -6.91 -1.73
CA HIS A 26 2.16 -7.04 -2.52
C HIS A 26 1.85 -7.82 -3.81
N GLY A 27 2.73 -7.74 -4.80
CA GLY A 27 2.52 -8.28 -6.15
C GLY A 27 2.82 -9.76 -6.36
N PRO A 28 2.43 -10.30 -7.54
CA PRO A 28 1.68 -9.62 -8.59
C PRO A 28 0.19 -9.42 -8.26
N VAL A 29 -0.33 -8.22 -8.55
CA VAL A 29 -1.76 -7.90 -8.45
C VAL A 29 -2.36 -8.01 -9.84
N PRO A 30 -3.19 -9.03 -10.12
CA PRO A 30 -3.65 -9.29 -11.48
C PRO A 30 -4.48 -8.13 -12.03
N TYR A 31 -4.35 -7.82 -13.32
CA TYR A 31 -5.15 -6.77 -13.98
C TYR A 31 -5.79 -7.32 -15.24
N TRP A 32 -7.10 -7.57 -15.17
CA TRP A 32 -7.82 -8.23 -16.24
C TRP A 32 -8.30 -7.30 -17.36
N HIS A 33 -8.03 -5.99 -17.27
CA HIS A 33 -8.73 -5.00 -18.10
C HIS A 33 -8.05 -4.68 -19.43
N GLN A 34 -6.77 -5.02 -19.63
CA GLN A 34 -6.08 -4.67 -20.88
C GLN A 34 -6.62 -5.42 -22.11
N GLN A 35 -7.24 -6.59 -21.93
CA GLN A 35 -7.92 -7.30 -23.04
C GLN A 35 -9.26 -6.68 -23.47
N GLN A 36 -9.87 -5.80 -22.66
CA GLN A 36 -11.22 -5.31 -22.94
C GLN A 36 -11.29 -3.96 -23.65
N LEU A 37 -10.29 -3.10 -23.49
CA LEU A 37 -10.27 -1.78 -24.14
C LEU A 37 -10.14 -1.85 -25.66
N ALA A 38 -9.60 -2.94 -26.21
CA ALA A 38 -9.59 -3.19 -27.65
C ALA A 38 -11.01 -3.36 -28.24
N ASN A 39 -12.01 -3.68 -27.42
CA ASN A 39 -13.40 -3.96 -27.84
C ASN A 39 -14.42 -2.93 -27.28
N ALA A 40 -13.96 -1.83 -26.68
CA ALA A 40 -14.74 -0.95 -25.81
C ALA A 40 -15.77 -0.03 -26.50
N VAL A 41 -15.97 -0.13 -27.82
CA VAL A 41 -17.06 0.62 -28.49
C VAL A 41 -18.42 -0.07 -28.30
N GLU A 42 -18.47 -1.36 -27.94
CA GLU A 42 -19.71 -2.16 -27.91
C GLU A 42 -20.22 -2.55 -26.51
N THR A 43 -19.47 -2.31 -25.43
CA THR A 43 -19.68 -3.01 -24.14
C THR A 43 -19.88 -2.12 -22.92
N ALA A 44 -20.39 -0.90 -23.08
CA ALA A 44 -20.65 0.02 -21.96
C ALA A 44 -21.64 -0.51 -20.89
N ASN A 45 -22.41 -1.55 -21.19
CA ASN A 45 -23.42 -2.13 -20.31
C ASN A 45 -23.12 -3.56 -19.84
N GLN A 46 -21.97 -4.16 -20.20
CA GLN A 46 -21.66 -5.50 -19.70
C GLN A 46 -20.96 -5.42 -18.33
N PRO A 47 -21.37 -6.25 -17.36
CA PRO A 47 -20.65 -6.36 -16.10
C PRO A 47 -19.21 -6.74 -16.38
N LEU A 48 -18.26 -6.04 -15.76
CA LEU A 48 -16.85 -6.41 -15.84
C LEU A 48 -16.73 -7.90 -15.44
N PRO A 49 -16.09 -8.75 -16.24
CA PRO A 49 -16.06 -10.19 -16.01
C PRO A 49 -15.32 -10.57 -14.72
N PHE A 50 -14.56 -9.63 -14.14
CA PHE A 50 -13.83 -9.83 -12.90
C PHE A 50 -14.12 -8.69 -11.92
N PRO A 51 -14.36 -9.01 -10.64
CA PRO A 51 -14.52 -7.99 -9.60
C PRO A 51 -13.21 -7.22 -9.44
N PRO A 52 -13.27 -5.92 -9.13
CA PRO A 52 -12.07 -5.14 -8.80
C PRO A 52 -11.34 -5.78 -7.62
N ILE A 53 -10.02 -5.70 -7.63
CA ILE A 53 -9.22 -6.34 -6.58
C ILE A 53 -9.09 -5.40 -5.38
N THR A 54 -9.03 -5.96 -4.18
CA THR A 54 -8.73 -5.18 -2.98
C THR A 54 -7.22 -5.09 -2.80
N VAL A 55 -6.68 -3.87 -2.74
CA VAL A 55 -5.30 -3.60 -2.33
C VAL A 55 -5.31 -3.16 -0.87
N SER A 56 -4.57 -3.88 -0.03
CA SER A 56 -4.43 -3.57 1.40
C SER A 56 -3.82 -2.19 1.61
N LYS A 57 -4.17 -1.51 2.71
CA LYS A 57 -3.54 -0.21 3.08
C LYS A 57 -2.12 -0.38 3.58
N VAL A 58 -1.78 -1.60 4.03
CA VAL A 58 -0.43 -2.02 4.40
C VAL A 58 0.12 -2.75 3.20
N ASN A 59 0.90 -2.04 2.39
CA ASN A 59 1.52 -2.53 1.17
C ASN A 59 2.94 -1.97 1.03
N THR A 60 3.65 -2.41 0.00
CA THR A 60 5.05 -2.04 -0.27
C THR A 60 5.25 -0.56 -0.63
N GLY A 61 4.19 0.15 -1.00
CA GLY A 61 4.27 1.47 -1.62
C GLY A 61 4.75 1.44 -3.07
N VAL A 62 4.86 0.26 -3.68
CA VAL A 62 5.14 0.05 -5.09
C VAL A 62 3.86 -0.38 -5.80
N CYS A 63 3.63 0.13 -7.01
CA CYS A 63 2.51 -0.33 -7.81
C CYS A 63 2.79 -1.71 -8.38
N ASP A 64 2.20 -2.71 -7.74
CA ASP A 64 2.37 -4.12 -8.08
C ASP A 64 1.31 -4.64 -9.07
N VAL A 65 0.60 -3.74 -9.73
CA VAL A 65 -0.40 -4.08 -10.75
C VAL A 65 0.29 -4.68 -11.97
N GLU A 66 -0.07 -5.91 -12.29
CA GLU A 66 0.33 -6.61 -13.49
C GLU A 66 -0.24 -5.89 -14.72
N LEU A 67 0.53 -5.76 -15.79
CA LEU A 67 0.10 -5.02 -16.96
C LEU A 67 -0.49 -5.95 -18.03
N ASP A 68 0.19 -7.05 -18.33
CA ASP A 68 -0.01 -7.83 -19.54
C ASP A 68 -0.39 -9.31 -19.30
N GLY A 69 -0.60 -9.72 -18.05
CA GLY A 69 -0.89 -11.13 -17.72
C GLY A 69 0.34 -12.04 -17.80
N THR A 70 1.54 -11.50 -18.03
CA THR A 70 2.80 -12.26 -18.12
C THR A 70 3.62 -12.22 -16.84
N GLY A 71 3.11 -11.57 -15.78
CA GLY A 71 3.81 -11.29 -14.54
C GLY A 71 4.54 -9.93 -14.52
N SER A 72 4.51 -9.15 -15.61
CA SER A 72 5.15 -7.83 -15.66
C SER A 72 4.32 -6.79 -14.90
N MET A 73 4.90 -6.22 -13.85
CA MET A 73 4.26 -5.26 -12.96
C MET A 73 4.64 -3.80 -13.25
N CYS A 74 3.76 -2.90 -12.86
CA CYS A 74 3.87 -1.46 -13.06
C CYS A 74 5.14 -0.81 -12.46
N GLY A 75 5.46 -1.12 -11.20
CA GLY A 75 6.70 -0.72 -10.51
C GLY A 75 6.83 0.75 -10.09
N THR A 76 5.81 1.60 -10.30
CA THR A 76 5.88 2.99 -9.82
C THR A 76 5.93 3.05 -8.29
N VAL A 77 6.87 3.83 -7.75
CA VAL A 77 7.10 3.98 -6.31
C VAL A 77 6.36 5.20 -5.74
N PHE A 78 5.77 5.04 -4.54
CA PHE A 78 5.04 6.08 -3.83
C PHE A 78 5.43 6.16 -2.36
N HIS A 79 5.67 7.38 -1.87
CA HIS A 79 5.98 7.65 -0.46
C HIS A 79 4.74 7.68 0.44
N ASN A 80 3.53 7.70 -0.12
CA ASN A 80 2.29 7.73 0.65
C ASN A 80 1.13 7.05 -0.07
N GLN A 81 0.22 6.48 0.74
CA GLN A 81 -0.96 5.75 0.27
C GLN A 81 -1.92 6.59 -0.59
N PRO A 82 -2.20 7.88 -0.31
CA PRO A 82 -3.03 8.70 -1.19
C PRO A 82 -2.52 8.78 -2.64
N SER A 83 -1.19 8.88 -2.83
CA SER A 83 -0.58 8.96 -4.16
C SER A 83 -0.66 7.63 -4.90
N LEU A 84 -0.37 6.52 -4.22
CA LEU A 84 -0.55 5.18 -4.79
C LEU A 84 -2.01 4.95 -5.23
N ARG A 85 -2.98 5.26 -4.36
CA ARG A 85 -4.41 5.12 -4.70
C ARG A 85 -4.82 5.98 -5.88
N ARG A 86 -4.29 7.20 -5.98
CA ARG A 86 -4.54 8.07 -7.15
C ARG A 86 -3.98 7.44 -8.41
N HIS A 87 -2.74 6.94 -8.36
CA HIS A 87 -2.13 6.25 -9.49
C HIS A 87 -2.92 5.01 -9.91
N LEU A 88 -3.39 4.18 -8.98
CA LEU A 88 -4.24 3.03 -9.30
C LEU A 88 -5.49 3.45 -10.08
N ARG A 89 -6.17 4.54 -9.69
CA ARG A 89 -7.34 5.03 -10.44
C ARG A 89 -7.00 5.61 -11.81
N ASP A 90 -5.91 6.37 -11.89
CA ASP A 90 -5.56 7.15 -13.08
C ASP A 90 -4.85 6.29 -14.14
N ALA A 91 -3.98 5.36 -13.72
CA ALA A 91 -3.16 4.52 -14.60
C ALA A 91 -3.70 3.08 -14.76
N HIS A 92 -4.50 2.60 -13.80
CA HIS A 92 -5.04 1.24 -13.78
C HIS A 92 -6.57 1.25 -13.50
N PRO A 93 -7.37 1.96 -14.30
CA PRO A 93 -8.81 2.10 -14.05
C PRO A 93 -9.48 0.72 -13.94
N GLY A 94 -10.19 0.52 -12.83
CA GLY A 94 -10.87 -0.75 -12.54
C GLY A 94 -10.00 -1.85 -11.93
N ALA A 95 -8.68 -1.68 -11.81
CA ALA A 95 -7.79 -2.68 -11.21
C ALA A 95 -8.09 -2.93 -9.74
N ALA A 96 -8.35 -1.85 -8.99
CA ALA A 96 -8.51 -1.92 -7.56
C ALA A 96 -9.74 -1.18 -7.04
N HIS A 97 -10.38 -1.74 -6.01
CA HIS A 97 -11.35 -1.02 -5.20
C HIS A 97 -10.67 0.13 -4.47
N ASN A 98 -11.37 1.26 -4.33
CA ASN A 98 -10.92 2.34 -3.48
C ASN A 98 -10.92 1.87 -2.02
N PRO A 99 -9.76 1.84 -1.34
CA PRO A 99 -9.71 1.48 0.07
C PRO A 99 -10.57 2.43 0.91
N THR A 100 -11.18 1.89 1.96
CA THR A 100 -11.97 2.68 2.90
C THR A 100 -11.11 3.75 3.59
N ARG A 101 -11.72 4.86 4.00
CA ARG A 101 -11.03 5.92 4.78
C ARG A 101 -10.78 5.54 6.25
N VAL A 102 -11.25 4.36 6.67
CA VAL A 102 -11.08 3.85 8.03
C VAL A 102 -9.59 3.67 8.32
N ASN A 103 -9.19 3.84 9.58
CA ASN A 103 -7.82 3.56 10.00
C ASN A 103 -7.45 2.08 9.74
N VAL A 104 -6.15 1.81 9.61
CA VAL A 104 -5.64 0.45 9.45
C VAL A 104 -5.84 -0.30 10.75
N GLY A 105 -6.52 -1.45 10.70
CA GLY A 105 -6.71 -2.31 11.87
C GLY A 105 -5.42 -3.03 12.25
N ILE A 106 -5.30 -3.44 13.51
CA ILE A 106 -4.13 -4.18 14.02
C ILE A 106 -3.90 -5.47 13.21
N MET A 107 -4.96 -6.20 12.89
CA MET A 107 -4.87 -7.43 12.09
C MET A 107 -4.39 -7.18 10.67
N GLU A 108 -4.83 -6.10 10.01
CA GLU A 108 -4.37 -5.72 8.67
C GLU A 108 -2.87 -5.37 8.70
N LYS A 109 -2.44 -4.65 9.74
CA LYS A 109 -1.02 -4.35 9.98
C LYS A 109 -0.20 -5.60 10.15
N LEU A 110 -0.61 -6.51 11.03
CA LEU A 110 0.10 -7.76 11.28
C LEU A 110 0.19 -8.62 10.01
N HIS A 111 -0.92 -8.81 9.30
CA HIS A 111 -0.94 -9.59 8.06
C HIS A 111 -0.06 -8.96 6.97
N GLY A 112 -0.13 -7.63 6.81
CA GLY A 112 0.64 -6.95 5.79
C GLY A 112 2.13 -6.93 6.07
N GLU A 113 2.53 -6.69 7.31
CA GLU A 113 3.94 -6.79 7.70
C GLU A 113 4.48 -8.20 7.48
N ASN A 114 3.74 -9.25 7.88
CA ASN A 114 4.16 -10.63 7.68
C ASN A 114 4.24 -11.02 6.20
N ALA A 115 3.27 -10.60 5.38
CA ALA A 115 3.27 -10.81 3.93
C ALA A 115 4.49 -10.15 3.28
N ILE A 116 4.79 -8.89 3.61
CA ILE A 116 5.94 -8.18 3.02
C ILE A 116 7.27 -8.76 3.53
N LYS A 117 7.38 -9.13 4.81
CA LYS A 117 8.56 -9.85 5.34
C LYS A 117 8.81 -11.13 4.56
N ARG A 118 7.77 -11.96 4.36
CA ARG A 118 7.88 -13.19 3.57
C ARG A 118 8.29 -12.89 2.14
N TRP A 119 7.73 -11.84 1.53
CA TRP A 119 8.05 -11.48 0.16
C TRP A 119 9.52 -11.12 -0.04
N VAL A 120 10.08 -10.35 0.89
CA VAL A 120 11.50 -10.01 0.92
C VAL A 120 12.35 -11.25 1.19
N LEU A 121 12.00 -12.03 2.23
CA LEU A 121 12.75 -13.19 2.69
C LEU A 121 12.88 -14.29 1.61
N THR A 122 11.77 -14.59 0.93
CA THR A 122 11.71 -15.66 -0.09
C THR A 122 12.20 -15.23 -1.47
N GLY A 123 12.57 -13.96 -1.62
CA GLY A 123 13.12 -13.43 -2.87
C GLY A 123 12.10 -12.90 -3.85
N GLY A 124 10.80 -13.06 -3.62
CA GLY A 124 9.82 -12.54 -4.56
C GLY A 124 9.95 -11.02 -4.79
N TRP A 125 10.39 -10.24 -3.79
CA TRP A 125 10.65 -8.81 -4.00
C TRP A 125 11.80 -8.57 -4.98
N ARG A 126 12.89 -9.33 -4.85
CA ARG A 126 14.09 -9.14 -5.70
C ARG A 126 13.93 -9.75 -7.10
N ASP A 127 13.09 -10.78 -7.22
CA ASP A 127 12.89 -11.54 -8.45
C ASP A 127 11.64 -11.08 -9.23
N ALA A 128 10.84 -10.17 -8.66
CA ALA A 128 9.67 -9.57 -9.32
C ALA A 128 10.04 -8.88 -10.65
N GLY A 129 9.21 -9.03 -11.68
CA GLY A 129 9.40 -8.34 -12.96
C GLY A 129 8.69 -6.99 -12.96
N TYR A 130 9.44 -5.88 -12.87
CA TYR A 130 8.86 -4.53 -12.94
C TYR A 130 9.22 -3.84 -14.25
N VAL A 131 8.23 -3.30 -14.95
CA VAL A 131 8.44 -2.47 -16.14
C VAL A 131 9.14 -1.16 -15.78
N ARG A 132 8.85 -0.61 -14.60
CA ARG A 132 9.59 0.51 -14.02
C ARG A 132 10.29 0.03 -12.77
N GLU A 133 11.61 -0.15 -12.84
CA GLU A 133 12.37 -0.67 -11.72
C GLU A 133 12.21 0.20 -10.47
N PRO A 134 11.66 -0.33 -9.36
CA PRO A 134 11.46 0.45 -8.14
C PRO A 134 12.74 0.63 -7.32
N GLY A 135 13.85 -0.02 -7.71
CA GLY A 135 15.10 -0.02 -6.95
C GLY A 135 14.88 -0.57 -5.54
N ARG A 136 15.16 0.24 -4.52
CA ARG A 136 14.94 -0.14 -3.10
C ARG A 136 13.49 0.04 -2.62
N GLY A 137 12.58 0.51 -3.49
CA GLY A 137 11.24 0.93 -3.10
C GLY A 137 11.24 2.34 -2.47
N PRO A 138 10.14 2.74 -1.81
CA PRO A 138 10.04 4.07 -1.20
C PRO A 138 11.03 4.21 -0.04
N GLU A 139 11.60 5.40 0.12
CA GLU A 139 12.53 5.69 1.22
C GLU A 139 11.85 5.46 2.58
N GLY A 140 12.50 4.69 3.45
CA GLY A 140 11.91 4.28 4.73
C GLY A 140 10.71 3.35 4.59
N GLY A 141 10.45 2.78 3.41
CA GLY A 141 9.39 1.80 3.18
C GLY A 141 9.65 0.46 3.87
N LEU A 142 8.59 -0.31 4.09
CA LEU A 142 8.67 -1.62 4.76
C LEU A 142 9.63 -2.58 4.04
N VAL A 143 9.61 -2.59 2.71
CA VAL A 143 10.49 -3.42 1.90
C VAL A 143 11.97 -3.10 2.15
N ALA A 144 12.35 -1.82 2.10
CA ALA A 144 13.73 -1.40 2.35
C ALA A 144 14.16 -1.76 3.77
N GLN A 145 13.32 -1.46 4.77
CA GLN A 145 13.59 -1.78 6.17
C GLN A 145 13.80 -3.28 6.41
N TYR A 146 12.96 -4.12 5.79
CA TYR A 146 13.05 -5.57 5.95
C TYR A 146 14.24 -6.15 5.20
N ALA A 147 14.54 -5.65 4.00
CA ALA A 147 15.72 -6.06 3.25
C ALA A 147 17.02 -5.69 3.98
N ASP A 148 17.13 -4.47 4.51
CA ASP A 148 18.27 -4.05 5.34
C ASP A 148 18.42 -4.94 6.58
N ALA A 149 17.31 -5.30 7.23
CA ALA A 149 17.32 -6.21 8.37
C ALA A 149 17.78 -7.63 7.99
N CYS A 150 17.27 -8.18 6.87
CA CYS A 150 17.67 -9.50 6.39
C CYS A 150 19.15 -9.55 5.99
N GLU A 151 19.67 -8.53 5.31
CA GLU A 151 21.09 -8.47 4.93
C GLU A 151 22.00 -8.38 6.15
N ARG A 152 21.63 -7.57 7.16
CA ARG A 152 22.37 -7.52 8.41
C ARG A 152 22.35 -8.86 9.16
N ILE A 153 21.18 -9.48 9.30
CA ILE A 153 21.05 -10.80 9.95
C ILE A 153 21.87 -11.83 9.19
N ALA A 154 21.77 -11.88 7.86
CA ALA A 154 22.60 -12.76 7.04
C ALA A 154 24.09 -12.46 7.22
N GLY A 155 24.47 -11.20 7.42
CA GLY A 155 25.83 -10.76 7.80
C GLY A 155 26.35 -11.45 9.06
N GLU A 156 25.53 -11.49 10.10
CA GLU A 156 25.84 -11.99 11.45
C GLU A 156 25.66 -13.51 11.58
N ASP A 157 24.72 -14.11 10.85
CA ASP A 157 24.28 -15.50 11.00
C ASP A 157 24.47 -16.31 9.71
N ALA A 158 25.44 -17.23 9.73
CA ALA A 158 25.76 -18.08 8.60
C ALA A 158 24.64 -19.07 8.26
N GLU A 159 23.87 -19.56 9.23
CA GLU A 159 22.75 -20.47 9.00
C GLU A 159 21.63 -19.75 8.25
N PHE A 160 21.28 -18.54 8.72
CA PHE A 160 20.30 -17.69 8.05
C PHE A 160 20.74 -17.35 6.62
N ARG A 161 22.01 -16.97 6.43
CA ARG A 161 22.59 -16.71 5.11
C ARG A 161 22.53 -17.93 4.19
N ASN A 162 22.86 -19.11 4.70
CA ASN A 162 22.84 -20.34 3.90
C ASN A 162 21.41 -20.72 3.48
N LYS A 163 20.42 -20.41 4.32
CA LYS A 163 19.01 -20.73 4.08
C LYS A 163 18.33 -19.77 3.10
N PHE A 164 18.58 -18.47 3.24
CA PHE A 164 17.83 -17.44 2.50
C PHE A 164 18.67 -16.59 1.54
N GLY A 165 20.00 -16.73 1.57
CA GLY A 165 20.94 -15.91 0.82
C GLY A 165 21.46 -14.71 1.63
N GLY A 166 22.30 -13.89 1.00
CA GLY A 166 22.93 -12.72 1.61
C GLY A 166 22.55 -11.37 1.00
N VAL A 167 21.73 -11.37 -0.05
CA VAL A 167 21.31 -10.15 -0.77
C VAL A 167 19.79 -10.16 -0.88
N PHE A 168 19.15 -9.16 -0.27
CA PHE A 168 17.69 -9.06 -0.18
C PHE A 168 17.17 -7.81 -0.88
N HIS A 169 18.00 -6.79 -1.06
CA HIS A 169 17.66 -5.68 -1.96
C HIS A 169 17.64 -6.13 -3.41
N ARG A 170 16.77 -5.50 -4.20
CA ARG A 170 16.81 -5.59 -5.65
C ARG A 170 18.16 -5.07 -6.13
N ARG A 171 18.84 -5.88 -6.95
CA ARG A 171 20.00 -5.40 -7.70
C ARG A 171 19.47 -4.41 -8.72
N ILE A 172 19.74 -3.12 -8.51
CA ILE A 172 19.59 -2.12 -9.56
C ILE A 172 20.58 -2.58 -10.62
N MET A 173 20.10 -3.23 -11.68
CA MET A 173 20.89 -3.34 -12.90
C MET A 173 21.21 -1.91 -13.25
N GLN A 174 22.49 -1.53 -13.12
CA GLN A 174 22.94 -0.20 -13.48
C GLN A 174 22.31 0.12 -14.83
N GLU A 175 21.45 1.12 -14.78
CA GLU A 175 20.80 1.73 -15.90
C GLU A 175 21.83 1.86 -17.03
N SER A 176 21.44 1.48 -18.26
CA SER A 176 22.14 2.04 -19.41
C SER A 176 22.18 3.56 -19.17
N PRO A 177 23.24 4.27 -19.61
CA PRO A 177 23.41 5.70 -19.35
C PRO A 177 22.23 6.60 -19.81
N ASP A 178 21.22 6.03 -20.46
CA ASP A 178 20.04 6.69 -20.99
C ASP A 178 18.81 6.66 -20.04
N PHE A 179 18.76 5.81 -19.01
CA PHE A 179 17.63 5.84 -18.08
C PHE A 179 17.84 6.97 -17.07
N GLN A 180 17.00 8.00 -17.15
CA GLN A 180 16.96 9.08 -16.16
C GLN A 180 15.69 8.94 -15.32
N PRO A 181 15.78 8.39 -14.09
CA PRO A 181 14.63 8.34 -13.20
C PRO A 181 14.25 9.77 -12.84
N GLY A 182 13.03 10.17 -13.17
CA GLY A 182 12.43 11.37 -12.61
C GLY A 182 12.80 12.70 -13.28
N ARG A 183 13.11 12.74 -14.58
CA ARG A 183 12.81 13.98 -15.33
C ARG A 183 11.30 14.16 -15.32
N LYS A 184 10.83 14.90 -14.30
CA LYS A 184 9.48 15.48 -14.22
C LYS A 184 9.13 15.91 -15.62
N ALA A 185 8.12 15.28 -16.22
CA ALA A 185 7.57 15.75 -17.47
C ALA A 185 7.36 17.25 -17.29
N ARG A 186 8.20 18.07 -17.94
CA ARG A 186 8.07 19.51 -17.88
C ARG A 186 6.62 19.77 -18.21
N ALA A 187 5.93 20.50 -17.33
CA ALA A 187 4.58 20.96 -17.57
C ALA A 187 4.51 21.40 -19.04
N ARG A 188 3.67 20.71 -19.80
CA ARG A 188 3.47 20.97 -21.23
C ARG A 188 3.33 22.50 -21.36
N PRO A 189 4.17 23.19 -22.16
CA PRO A 189 4.08 24.63 -22.29
C PRO A 189 2.63 24.97 -22.55
N ARG A 190 2.06 25.82 -21.69
CA ARG A 190 0.70 26.35 -21.87
C ARG A 190 0.67 26.88 -23.31
N GLN A 191 -0.15 26.28 -24.17
CA GLN A 191 -0.35 26.83 -25.51
C GLN A 191 -0.70 28.31 -25.33
N PRO A 192 -0.06 29.23 -26.07
CA PRO A 192 -0.44 30.64 -26.02
C PRO A 192 -1.93 30.72 -26.32
N ALA A 193 -2.65 31.41 -25.43
CA ALA A 193 -4.08 31.60 -25.54
C ALA A 193 -4.40 32.10 -26.96
N ALA A 194 -5.32 31.41 -27.63
CA ALA A 194 -5.91 31.91 -28.87
C ALA A 194 -6.43 33.35 -28.62
N PRO A 195 -6.30 34.26 -29.61
CA PRO A 195 -6.72 35.64 -29.45
C PRO A 195 -8.21 35.71 -29.08
N ALA A 196 -8.49 36.63 -28.15
CA ALA A 196 -9.80 36.88 -27.58
C ALA A 196 -10.87 37.02 -28.66
N ALA A 197 -11.88 36.15 -28.60
CA ALA A 197 -13.13 36.34 -29.32
C ALA A 197 -13.76 37.67 -28.89
N GLN A 198 -14.25 38.41 -29.87
CA GLN A 198 -14.83 39.75 -29.73
C GLN A 198 -15.98 39.79 -28.70
N PRO A 199 -16.16 40.92 -27.98
CA PRO A 199 -17.27 41.08 -27.04
C PRO A 199 -18.61 41.06 -27.79
N SER A 200 -19.50 40.15 -27.37
CA SER A 200 -20.91 40.15 -27.79
C SER A 200 -21.64 41.38 -27.22
N PRO A 201 -22.66 41.92 -27.93
CA PRO A 201 -23.41 43.09 -27.47
C PRO A 201 -24.24 42.82 -26.21
N PRO A 202 -24.53 43.87 -25.41
CA PRO A 202 -25.18 43.73 -24.11
C PRO A 202 -26.63 43.27 -24.25
N ARG A 203 -26.96 42.16 -23.58
CA ARG A 203 -28.34 41.67 -23.46
C ARG A 203 -29.00 42.38 -22.27
N ALA A 204 -30.09 43.10 -22.56
CA ALA A 204 -30.93 43.77 -21.57
C ALA A 204 -31.50 42.78 -20.53
N GLY A 205 -31.53 43.20 -19.27
CA GLY A 205 -32.13 42.45 -18.15
C GLY A 205 -33.66 42.32 -18.26
N PRO A 206 -34.28 41.59 -17.31
CA PRO A 206 -34.91 42.32 -16.22
C PRO A 206 -34.85 41.66 -14.81
N SER A 207 -34.66 42.56 -13.85
CA SER A 207 -35.25 42.73 -12.51
C SER A 207 -35.09 41.73 -11.35
N PRO A 208 -34.97 42.28 -10.10
CA PRO A 208 -34.63 41.55 -8.89
C PRO A 208 -35.88 41.15 -8.09
N SER A 209 -35.89 39.96 -7.50
CA SER A 209 -36.87 39.58 -6.49
C SER A 209 -36.20 39.09 -5.21
N ALA A 210 -36.39 39.91 -4.18
CA ALA A 210 -36.52 39.64 -2.75
C ALA A 210 -35.72 38.50 -2.08
N ARG A 211 -34.88 38.92 -1.11
CA ARG A 211 -34.46 38.15 0.08
C ARG A 211 -35.68 37.62 0.87
N PRO A 212 -35.46 36.65 1.79
CA PRO A 212 -35.27 37.09 3.17
C PRO A 212 -34.06 36.47 3.88
N ARG A 213 -33.52 37.30 4.78
CA ARG A 213 -32.53 36.99 5.81
C ARG A 213 -33.07 35.90 6.74
N ASN A 214 -32.20 35.00 7.19
CA ASN A 214 -32.31 34.50 8.56
C ASN A 214 -30.96 34.59 9.26
N ARG A 215 -30.96 35.29 10.39
CA ARG A 215 -29.81 35.65 11.23
C ARG A 215 -30.26 35.43 12.67
N GLN A 216 -29.78 34.37 13.30
CA GLN A 216 -29.81 34.05 14.75
C GLN A 216 -29.18 32.65 14.86
N GLY A 217 -28.29 32.27 15.77
CA GLY A 217 -27.53 32.89 16.85
C GLY A 217 -26.30 31.97 17.05
N GLY A 218 -25.16 32.42 17.55
CA GLY A 218 -25.01 32.79 18.94
C GLY A 218 -24.32 31.65 19.70
N GLN A 219 -23.01 31.79 19.89
CA GLN A 219 -22.21 31.42 21.06
C GLN A 219 -22.38 30.03 21.71
N GLY A 220 -21.29 29.28 21.81
CA GLY A 220 -21.21 28.08 22.64
C GLY A 220 -19.81 27.48 22.69
N ARG A 221 -18.87 28.23 23.25
CA ARG A 221 -17.53 27.74 23.61
C ARG A 221 -17.69 26.93 24.91
N VAL A 222 -17.57 25.61 24.85
CA VAL A 222 -17.32 24.78 26.03
C VAL A 222 -16.11 23.90 25.73
N ARG A 223 -15.04 24.20 26.47
CA ARG A 223 -13.94 23.27 26.70
C ARG A 223 -14.49 22.21 27.65
N ASP A 224 -14.48 20.96 27.24
CA ASP A 224 -14.40 19.85 28.19
C ASP A 224 -13.11 19.08 27.95
N VAL A 225 -12.28 19.19 28.99
CA VAL A 225 -11.17 18.32 29.34
C VAL A 225 -11.80 17.11 30.06
N ARG A 226 -11.14 15.94 30.00
CA ARG A 226 -11.41 14.67 30.76
C ARG A 226 -12.15 13.62 29.91
N ALA A 227 -11.76 12.35 29.85
CA ALA A 227 -10.85 11.55 30.66
C ALA A 227 -10.00 10.62 29.77
N GLN A 228 -8.75 10.43 30.17
CA GLN A 228 -8.01 9.20 29.89
C GLN A 228 -8.71 8.08 30.65
N GLU A 229 -9.27 7.10 29.96
CA GLU A 229 -9.42 5.77 30.54
C GLU A 229 -8.11 5.03 30.30
N ALA A 230 -7.27 5.05 31.34
CA ALA A 230 -6.23 4.07 31.52
C ALA A 230 -6.94 2.74 31.82
N ILE A 231 -6.86 1.81 30.87
CA ILE A 231 -7.17 0.40 31.15
C ILE A 231 -6.00 -0.09 32.00
N PHE A 232 -6.23 -0.09 33.32
CA PHE A 232 -5.45 -0.82 34.29
C PHE A 232 -5.77 -2.30 34.04
N VAL A 233 -4.83 -3.03 33.43
CA VAL A 233 -4.85 -4.49 33.48
C VAL A 233 -4.31 -4.84 34.86
N SER A 234 -5.21 -5.29 35.73
CA SER A 234 -4.84 -5.95 36.99
C SER A 234 -4.08 -7.24 36.66
N ASP A 235 -2.81 -7.27 37.08
CA ASP A 235 -2.10 -8.49 37.42
C ASP A 235 -2.81 -9.12 38.63
N ASP A 236 -3.67 -10.10 38.36
CA ASP A 236 -4.12 -11.06 39.36
C ASP A 236 -3.09 -12.20 39.39
N GLU A 237 -2.08 -12.02 40.23
CA GLU A 237 -1.26 -13.10 40.77
C GLU A 237 -2.07 -13.83 41.85
N ASP A 238 -2.55 -15.03 41.56
CA ASP A 238 -2.98 -16.07 42.52
C ASP A 238 -3.10 -17.38 41.66
N GLY A 239 -2.41 -18.50 41.87
CA GLY A 239 -1.65 -19.01 43.00
C GLY A 239 -2.18 -20.41 43.34
N GLU A 240 -1.73 -21.48 42.68
CA GLU A 240 -1.90 -22.89 43.09
C GLU A 240 -0.74 -23.70 42.43
N ASP A 241 0.39 -23.95 43.10
CA ASP A 241 0.64 -25.00 44.10
C ASP A 241 -0.12 -26.31 43.85
N ALA A 242 0.55 -27.27 43.18
CA ALA A 242 0.23 -28.68 43.30
C ALA A 242 1.41 -29.56 42.84
N GLY A 243 2.05 -30.20 43.81
CA GLY A 243 2.31 -31.63 43.71
C GLY A 243 3.69 -32.05 43.24
N VAL A 244 4.67 -31.95 44.15
CA VAL A 244 5.77 -32.92 44.22
C VAL A 244 5.16 -34.26 44.62
N MET A 245 5.17 -35.25 43.73
CA MET A 245 5.07 -36.66 44.13
C MET A 245 6.40 -37.33 43.85
N ASP A 246 7.19 -37.42 44.92
CA ASP A 246 8.15 -38.49 45.16
C ASP A 246 7.39 -39.83 45.14
N GLU A 247 7.74 -40.74 44.23
CA GLU A 247 7.46 -42.15 44.43
C GLU A 247 8.74 -42.95 44.19
N GLN A 248 9.39 -43.27 45.30
CA GLN A 248 10.47 -44.25 45.40
C GLN A 248 9.85 -45.66 45.37
N SER A 249 10.36 -46.48 44.44
CA SER A 249 10.77 -47.89 44.59
C SER A 249 9.75 -48.95 45.06
N PRO A 250 9.90 -50.22 44.62
CA PRO A 250 11.11 -51.04 44.82
C PRO A 250 12.04 -51.12 43.60
#